data_AF-A0AA96X6F0-F1
#
_entry.id   AF-A0AA96X6F0-F1
#
_cell.length_a   1.000
_cell.length_b   1.000
_cell.length_c   1.000
_cell.angle_alpha   90.00
_cell.angle_beta   90.00
_cell.angle_gamma   90.00
#
_symmetry.space_group_name_H-M   'P 1'
#
loop_
_entity.id
_entity.type
_entity.pdbx_description
1 polymer ?
#
loop_
_entity_poly.entity_id
_entity_poly.type
_entity_poly.pdbx_seq_one_letter_code
_entity_poly.pdbx_strand_id
1 'polypeptide(L)' 'MPIFLIHGEEDQRAPFEHAKAMVKEFKKMNKPVKTLFVKREGHGFYTEENNMKLYTELLEFLDEHIGVGAAEKQPSRG' A
#
# COMPACT_ATOMS: atom_id res chain seq x y z
N MET A 1 -3.62 -14.85 -1.21
CA MET A 1 -2.56 -13.90 -0.82
C MET A 1 -3.13 -12.51 -0.91
N PRO A 2 -3.18 -11.77 0.19
CA PRO A 2 -3.65 -10.39 0.20
C PRO A 2 -2.58 -9.46 -0.39
N ILE A 3 -3.00 -8.46 -1.17
CA ILE A 3 -2.12 -7.47 -1.79
C ILE A 3 -2.65 -6.08 -1.47
N PHE A 4 -1.76 -5.21 -0.99
CA PHE A 4 -2.00 -3.78 -0.83
C PHE A 4 -1.04 -2.99 -1.71
N LEU A 5 -1.59 -2.24 -2.67
CA LEU A 5 -0.83 -1.41 -3.60
C LEU A 5 -0.98 0.07 -3.23
N ILE A 6 0.12 0.69 -2.82
CA ILE A 6 0.19 2.11 -2.44
C ILE A 6 0.98 2.86 -3.51
N HIS A 7 0.48 4.00 -4.00
CA HIS A 7 1.18 4.80 -5.03
C HIS A 7 0.83 6.28 -5.00
N GLY A 8 1.80 7.15 -5.26
CA GLY A 8 1.58 8.58 -5.49
C GLY A 8 1.27 8.86 -6.96
N GLU A 9 0.20 9.62 -7.25
CA GLU A 9 -0.23 9.86 -8.64
C GLU A 9 0.78 10.68 -9.46
N GLU A 10 1.65 11.46 -8.81
CA GLU A 10 2.67 12.32 -9.44
C GLU A 10 4.09 11.69 -9.40
N ASP A 11 4.20 10.38 -9.15
CA ASP A 11 5.49 9.70 -9.11
C ASP A 11 6.15 9.68 -10.51
N GLN A 12 7.18 10.50 -10.69
CA GLN A 12 7.98 10.55 -11.92
C GLN A 12 9.06 9.46 -12.01
N ARG A 13 9.43 8.85 -10.87
CA ARG A 13 10.46 7.80 -10.80
C ARG A 13 9.87 6.42 -11.11
N ALA A 14 8.68 6.14 -10.58
CA ALA A 14 7.87 4.98 -10.90
C ALA A 14 6.48 5.45 -11.37
N PRO A 15 6.28 5.65 -12.70
CA PRO A 15 5.05 6.22 -13.24
C PRO A 15 3.77 5.50 -12.79
N PHE A 16 2.75 6.28 -12.41
CA PHE A 16 1.46 5.77 -11.91
C PHE A 16 0.73 4.83 -12.88
N GLU A 17 1.01 4.91 -14.19
CA GLU A 17 0.50 3.98 -15.19
C GLU A 17 0.82 2.52 -14.88
N HIS A 18 1.97 2.24 -14.26
CA HIS A 18 2.33 0.87 -13.86
C HIS A 18 1.41 0.33 -12.76
N ALA A 19 1.10 1.15 -11.75
CA ALA A 19 0.16 0.78 -10.69
C ALA A 19 -1.25 0.53 -11.26
N LYS A 20 -1.71 1.40 -12.17
CA LYS A 20 -3.01 1.22 -12.86
C LYS A 20 -3.05 -0.05 -13.71
N ALA A 21 -1.98 -0.35 -14.45
CA ALA A 21 -1.87 -1.56 -15.25
C ALA A 21 -1.96 -2.82 -14.37
N MET A 22 -1.25 -2.84 -13.24
CA MET A 22 -1.33 -3.92 -12.27
C MET A 22 -2.76 -4.13 -11.75
N VAL A 23 -3.42 -3.09 -11.24
CA VAL A 23 -4.81 -3.17 -10.74
C VAL A 23 -5.78 -3.67 -11.81
N LYS A 24 -5.60 -3.25 -13.06
CA LYS A 24 -6.43 -3.72 -14.18
C LYS A 24 -6.30 -5.22 -14.39
N GLU A 25 -5.09 -5.78 -14.32
CA GLU A 25 -4.88 -7.22 -14.45
C GLU A 25 -5.42 -8.00 -13.24
N PHE A 26 -5.27 -7.50 -12.01
CA PHE A 26 -5.90 -8.10 -10.83
C PHE A 26 -7.42 -8.18 -10.97
N LYS A 27 -8.06 -7.09 -11.42
CA LYS A 27 -9.51 -7.05 -11.68
C LYS A 27 -9.94 -8.06 -12.74
N LYS A 28 -9.21 -8.19 -13.85
CA LYS A 28 -9.50 -9.19 -14.89
C LYS A 28 -9.41 -10.63 -14.36
N MET A 29 -8.48 -10.89 -13.45
CA MET A 29 -8.29 -12.20 -12.83
C MET A 29 -9.26 -12.45 -11.65
N ASN A 30 -10.17 -11.51 -11.37
CA ASN A 30 -11.07 -11.54 -10.21
C ASN A 30 -10.32 -11.75 -8.88
N LYS A 31 -9.12 -11.16 -8.77
CA LYS A 31 -8.29 -11.21 -7.55
C LYS A 31 -8.42 -9.86 -6.83
N PRO A 32 -8.83 -9.85 -5.55
CA PRO A 32 -8.93 -8.60 -4.79
C PRO A 32 -7.55 -7.99 -4.57
N VAL A 33 -7.48 -6.67 -4.69
CA VAL A 33 -6.29 -5.85 -4.38
C VAL A 33 -6.77 -4.60 -3.67
N LYS A 34 -6.25 -4.34 -2.46
CA LYS A 34 -6.47 -3.06 -1.77
C LYS A 34 -5.56 -2.02 -2.43
N THR A 35 -6.05 -0.80 -2.60
CA THR A 35 -5.29 0.28 -3.23
C THR A 35 -5.36 1.56 -2.41
N LEU A 36 -4.23 2.24 -2.23
CA LEU A 36 -4.17 3.60 -1.71
C LEU A 36 -3.42 4.48 -2.71
N PHE A 37 -4.17 5.27 -3.47
CA PHE A 37 -3.62 6.23 -4.43
C PHE A 37 -3.86 7.65 -3.93
N VAL A 38 -2.81 8.45 -3.94
CA VAL A 38 -2.85 9.79 -3.36
C VAL A 38 -2.41 10.82 -4.40
N LYS A 39 -3.31 11.78 -4.65
CA LYS A 39 -3.07 12.90 -5.56
C LYS A 39 -1.95 13.79 -5.02
N ARG A 40 -1.15 14.36 -5.93
CA ARG A 40 -0.05 15.28 -5.61
C ARG A 40 1.10 14.68 -4.79
N GLU A 41 1.07 13.37 -4.53
CA GLU A 41 2.17 12.64 -3.93
C GLU A 41 3.01 11.97 -5.01
N GLY A 42 4.32 11.88 -4.78
CA GLY A 42 5.30 11.38 -5.75
C GLY A 42 5.88 10.01 -5.36
N HIS A 43 7.21 9.88 -5.45
CA HIS A 43 7.93 8.66 -5.09
C HIS A 43 8.10 8.51 -3.57
N GLY A 44 6.98 8.26 -2.90
CA GLY A 44 6.81 8.39 -1.45
C GLY A 44 5.86 9.53 -1.11
N PHE A 45 5.21 9.45 0.06
CA PHE A 45 4.32 10.50 0.53
C PHE A 45 5.11 11.56 1.29
N TYR A 46 4.92 12.82 0.95
CA TYR A 46 5.62 13.98 1.49
C TYR A 46 4.86 14.63 2.64
N THR A 47 3.53 14.68 2.58
CA THR A 47 2.74 15.33 3.62
C THR A 47 2.58 14.42 4.85
N GLU A 48 2.57 15.02 6.03
CA GLU A 48 2.35 14.28 7.28
C GLU A 48 0.98 13.60 7.31
N GLU A 49 -0.06 14.29 6.81
CA GLU A 49 -1.41 13.75 6.69
C GLU A 49 -1.45 12.47 5.86
N ASN A 50 -0.82 12.48 4.68
CA ASN A 50 -0.80 11.30 3.82
C ASN A 50 0.08 10.18 4.39
N ASN A 51 1.18 10.51 5.04
CA ASN A 51 1.99 9.53 5.77
C ASN A 51 1.19 8.86 6.89
N MET A 52 0.45 9.65 7.67
CA MET A 52 -0.40 9.11 8.73
C MET A 52 -1.46 8.18 8.17
N LYS A 53 -2.15 8.61 7.12
CA LYS A 53 -3.12 7.75 6.40
C LYS A 53 -2.49 6.45 5.89
N LEU A 54 -1.32 6.53 5.25
CA LEU A 54 -0.58 5.37 4.76
C LEU A 54 -0.29 4.38 5.88
N TYR A 55 0.33 4.84 6.97
CA TYR A 55 0.73 3.95 8.05
C TYR A 55 -0.46 3.38 8.80
N THR A 56 -1.53 4.15 9.02
CA THR A 56 -2.78 3.64 9.60
C THR A 56 -3.36 2.52 8.75
N GLU A 57 -3.57 2.75 7.44
CA GLU A 57 -4.16 1.73 6.56
C GLU A 57 -3.26 0.51 6.34
N LEU A 58 -1.93 0.70 6.42
CA LEU A 58 -0.95 -0.38 6.33
C LEU A 58 -1.00 -1.26 7.58
N LEU A 59 -1.01 -0.66 8.77
CA LEU A 59 -1.09 -1.40 10.03
C LEU A 59 -2.39 -2.21 10.11
N GLU A 60 -3.53 -1.60 9.76
CA GLU A 60 -4.82 -2.30 9.69
C GLU A 60 -4.77 -3.50 8.72
N PHE A 61 -4.17 -3.32 7.54
CA PHE A 61 -4.03 -4.38 6.55
C PHE A 61 -3.13 -5.53 7.05
N LEU A 62 -2.05 -5.22 7.75
CA LEU A 62 -1.16 -6.22 8.33
C LEU A 62 -1.84 -6.97 9.49
N ASP A 63 -2.54 -6.27 10.38
CA ASP A 63 -3.30 -6.88 11.47
C ASP A 63 -4.40 -7.83 10.94
N GLU A 64 -5.11 -7.44 9.87
CA GLU A 64 -6.16 -8.27 9.25
C GLU A 64 -5.61 -9.57 8.63
N HIS A 65 -4.42 -9.52 8.05
CA HIS A 65 -3.93 -10.58 7.18
C HIS A 65 -2.75 -11.40 7.73
N ILE A 66 -2.06 -10.89 8.75
CA ILE A 66 -0.93 -11.55 9.42
C ILE A 66 -1.25 -11.78 10.91
N GLY A 67 -2.23 -11.06 11.47
CA GLY A 67 -2.76 -11.21 12.83
C GLY A 67 -2.41 -10.05 13.76
N VAL A 68 -3.27 -9.82 14.76
CA VAL A 68 -3.15 -8.71 15.73
C VAL A 68 -1.78 -8.70 16.40
N GLY A 69 -1.11 -7.55 16.36
CA GLY A 69 0.22 -7.35 16.93
C GLY A 69 1.35 -7.83 16.02
N ALA A 70 1.09 -8.13 14.74
CA ALA A 70 2.14 -8.40 13.76
C ALA A 70 3.07 -7.20 13.57
N ALA A 71 2.55 -5.98 13.71
CA ALA A 71 3.36 -4.76 13.74
C ALA A 71 4.15 -4.57 15.05
N GLU A 72 3.71 -5.19 16.14
CA GLU A 72 4.32 -5.07 17.48
C GLU A 72 5.26 -6.23 17.84
N LYS A 73 5.14 -7.38 17.17
CA LYS A 73 6.02 -8.55 17.37
C LYS A 73 7.41 -8.22 16.84
N GLN A 74 8.31 -7.81 17.75
CA GLN A 74 9.74 -7.67 17.46
C GLN A 74 10.31 -8.96 16.85
N PRO A 75 11.29 -8.87 15.93
CA PRO A 75 11.95 -10.06 15.42
C PRO A 75 12.71 -10.73 16.56
N SER A 76 12.32 -11.95 16.90
CA SER A 76 13.12 -12.83 17.74
C SER A 76 14.46 -13.04 17.05
N ARG A 77 15.50 -12.34 17.52
CA ARG A 77 16.89 -12.64 17.17
C ARG A 77 17.20 -14.02 17.75
N GLY A 78 17.16 -15.03 16.89
CA GLY A 78 17.86 -16.30 17.11
C GLY A 78 19.35 -16.13 16.82
#